data_AF-A0A925ZFU0-F1
#
_entry.id   AF-A0A925ZFU0-F1
#
_cell.length_a   1.000
_cell.length_b   1.000
_cell.length_c   1.000
_cell.angle_alpha   90.00
_cell.angle_beta   90.00
_cell.angle_gamma   90.00
#
_symmetry.space_group_name_H-M   'P 1'
#
loop_
_entity.id
_entity.type
_entity.pdbx_description
1 polymer ?
#
loop_
_entity_poly.entity_id
_entity_poly.type
_entity_poly.pdbx_seq_one_letter_code
_entity_poly.pdbx_strand_id
1 'polypeptide(L)'
;MRRLSFLALLLAVICPSLSLAQTERFSGTLKVAFGWVLDPDGTKRSIKGLEVPFVAERIDAVRLRREPSGRLQKVPETAFDRLAAGLNPGPLGGGFGPPTPVSALTIYNADSGVYGIIMGEETPSDPSSLDDYGLSSGAGKRWETMTFGVDVPGTNEVVTHRYRCYSTYNSSAPAGTSAFGGEFADWGFHSGEAPIPALPYLLEFPNPGTWKVTIGVTPYNIIAPGNACYMAQQLRHPNGTALLNYADDNGEGAFNTDYRVVYSTAAGPTVGTSTNGFWYDGISLDGMYENGEFDILSDVQFSNHLMTITAEDSGGGTTDTIRPLSYTVVRGRNATGVVNDLWTSNNIYVSVQPTLFALTGVPPLQVEVEGFAEDETALTMKFKAETASLNGSSTQRILLFNFTTNVYDLVDTRASPGTDGVTEITVSGNPSRYIHPTDLNVKALLQYSPGVFSSSNWTVKFDQTIWTITR
;
A
#
# COMPACT_ATOMS: atom_id res chain seq x y z
N MET A 1 24.25 -23.89 -61.86
CA MET A 1 23.24 -24.23 -60.82
C MET A 1 23.96 -24.55 -59.51
N ARG A 2 23.87 -23.66 -58.52
CA ARG A 2 24.32 -23.75 -57.11
C ARG A 2 24.85 -22.37 -56.71
N ARG A 3 24.07 -21.60 -55.93
CA ARG A 3 24.40 -20.41 -55.11
C ARG A 3 23.15 -19.53 -54.96
N LEU A 4 22.16 -19.98 -54.20
CA LEU A 4 21.00 -19.16 -53.78
C LEU A 4 20.18 -19.92 -52.72
N SER A 5 20.81 -20.33 -51.62
CA SER A 5 20.08 -21.04 -50.54
C SER A 5 20.62 -20.80 -49.12
N PHE A 6 21.55 -19.85 -48.92
CA PHE A 6 22.19 -19.64 -47.61
C PHE A 6 21.87 -18.30 -46.95
N LEU A 7 21.01 -17.45 -47.55
CA LEU A 7 20.68 -16.12 -47.00
C LEU A 7 19.32 -16.07 -46.28
N ALA A 8 18.53 -17.14 -46.28
CA ALA A 8 17.21 -17.17 -45.63
C ALA A 8 17.20 -17.79 -44.22
N LEU A 9 18.33 -18.36 -43.76
CA LEU A 9 18.41 -19.06 -42.46
C LEU A 9 19.17 -18.26 -41.37
N LEU A 10 19.59 -17.02 -41.66
CA LEU A 10 20.29 -16.15 -40.70
C LEU A 10 19.45 -14.96 -40.22
N LEU A 11 18.16 -14.88 -40.58
CA LEU A 11 17.26 -13.79 -40.15
C LEU A 11 16.26 -14.20 -39.06
N ALA A 12 16.32 -15.44 -38.55
CA ALA A 12 15.31 -15.99 -37.64
C ALA A 12 15.78 -16.19 -36.18
N VAL A 13 16.97 -15.71 -35.78
CA VAL A 13 17.55 -15.99 -34.43
C VAL A 13 17.92 -14.71 -33.66
N ILE A 14 17.29 -13.58 -33.98
CA ILE A 14 17.34 -12.39 -33.11
C ILE A 14 15.93 -11.82 -33.00
N CYS A 15 15.01 -12.62 -32.45
CA CYS A 15 13.96 -12.01 -31.64
C CYS A 15 14.64 -11.75 -30.29
N PRO A 16 15.10 -10.51 -29.98
CA PRO A 16 15.32 -10.20 -28.59
C PRO A 16 13.97 -10.45 -27.93
N SER A 17 13.91 -11.41 -27.03
CA SER A 17 12.80 -11.55 -26.11
C SER A 17 12.62 -10.17 -25.50
N LEU A 18 11.59 -9.44 -25.96
CA LEU A 18 11.09 -8.24 -25.31
C LEU A 18 10.53 -8.72 -23.98
N SER A 19 11.42 -8.98 -23.02
CA SER A 19 11.05 -9.04 -21.63
C SER A 19 10.54 -7.65 -21.33
N LEU A 20 9.22 -7.50 -21.28
CA LEU A 20 8.60 -6.34 -20.67
C LEU A 20 9.27 -6.22 -19.30
N ALA A 21 9.99 -5.13 -19.09
CA ALA A 21 10.63 -4.87 -17.81
C ALA A 21 9.50 -4.91 -16.78
N GLN A 22 9.52 -5.94 -15.93
CA GLN A 22 8.53 -6.07 -14.88
C GLN A 22 8.76 -4.91 -13.93
N THR A 23 7.71 -4.10 -13.69
CA THR A 23 7.77 -3.04 -12.69
C THR A 23 8.19 -3.64 -11.35
N GLU A 24 9.28 -3.12 -10.79
CA GLU A 24 9.79 -3.57 -9.50
C GLU A 24 8.73 -3.25 -8.43
N ARG A 25 8.24 -4.30 -7.77
CA ARG A 25 7.14 -4.20 -6.80
C ARG A 25 7.43 -5.11 -5.62
N PHE A 26 7.20 -4.61 -4.42
CA PHE A 26 7.28 -5.39 -3.21
C PHE A 26 6.20 -4.94 -2.22
N SER A 27 6.01 -5.71 -1.17
CA SER A 27 4.93 -5.49 -0.22
C SER A 27 5.28 -6.12 1.12
N GLY A 28 4.69 -5.61 2.19
CA GLY A 28 4.90 -6.14 3.54
C GLY A 28 3.99 -5.46 4.56
N THR A 29 4.51 -5.34 5.78
CA THR A 29 3.85 -4.64 6.89
C THR A 29 4.74 -3.49 7.36
N LEU A 30 4.14 -2.33 7.59
CA LEU A 30 4.77 -1.16 8.21
C LEU A 30 4.27 -1.02 9.63
N LYS A 31 5.10 -0.49 10.52
CA LYS A 31 4.66 -0.05 11.84
C LYS A 31 4.67 1.46 11.91
N VAL A 32 3.60 2.04 12.46
CA VAL A 32 3.53 3.46 12.75
C VAL A 32 4.59 3.79 13.81
N ALA A 33 5.59 4.58 13.44
CA ALA A 33 6.68 4.97 14.32
C ALA A 33 6.22 5.95 15.40
N PHE A 34 5.34 6.87 15.02
CA PHE A 34 4.72 7.87 15.88
C PHE A 34 3.41 8.33 15.27
N GLY A 35 2.59 8.96 16.10
CA GLY A 35 1.41 9.67 15.63
C GLY A 35 0.18 9.51 16.49
N TRP A 36 -0.82 10.27 16.11
CA TRP A 36 -2.14 10.34 16.71
C TRP A 36 -3.18 10.72 15.66
N VAL A 37 -4.43 10.39 15.97
CA VAL A 37 -5.61 10.86 15.23
C VAL A 37 -6.59 11.52 16.20
N LEU A 38 -7.43 12.42 15.69
CA LEU A 38 -8.51 13.02 16.44
C LEU A 38 -9.75 12.11 16.37
N ASP A 39 -10.21 11.62 17.51
CA ASP A 39 -11.47 10.89 17.61
C ASP A 39 -12.68 11.86 17.47
N PRO A 40 -13.90 11.37 17.18
CA PRO A 40 -15.08 12.23 16.99
C PRO A 40 -15.43 13.13 18.18
N ASP A 41 -14.95 12.81 19.39
CA ASP A 41 -15.12 13.62 20.59
C ASP A 41 -14.06 14.74 20.74
N GLY A 42 -13.12 14.83 19.81
CA GLY A 42 -12.02 15.80 19.81
C GLY A 42 -10.80 15.37 20.63
N THR A 43 -10.78 14.15 21.16
CA THR A 43 -9.60 13.63 21.88
C THR A 43 -8.55 13.08 20.90
N LYS A 44 -7.27 13.18 21.28
CA LYS A 44 -6.17 12.60 20.49
C LYS A 44 -5.92 11.17 20.94
N ARG A 45 -6.09 10.20 20.04
CA ARG A 45 -5.75 8.80 20.26
C ARG A 45 -4.42 8.47 19.58
N SER A 46 -3.49 7.89 20.33
CA SER A 46 -2.23 7.44 19.73
C SER A 46 -2.47 6.25 18.81
N ILE A 47 -1.79 6.28 17.67
CA ILE A 47 -1.75 5.18 16.70
C ILE A 47 -0.34 4.59 16.54
N LYS A 48 0.58 4.99 17.44
CA LYS A 48 1.95 4.48 17.48
C LYS A 48 1.95 2.98 17.71
N GLY A 49 2.77 2.28 16.92
CA GLY A 49 2.93 0.84 17.03
C GLY A 49 1.88 0.02 16.30
N LEU A 50 0.84 0.65 15.71
CA LEU A 50 -0.08 -0.07 14.82
C LEU A 50 0.68 -0.57 13.60
N GLU A 51 0.38 -1.79 13.21
CA GLU A 51 0.94 -2.43 12.04
C GLU A 51 -0.06 -2.37 10.89
N VAL A 52 0.41 -1.99 9.71
CA VAL A 52 -0.42 -1.82 8.52
C VAL A 52 0.19 -2.47 7.29
N PRO A 53 -0.65 -3.01 6.40
CA PRO A 53 -0.21 -3.52 5.12
C PRO A 53 0.33 -2.40 4.22
N PHE A 54 1.36 -2.68 3.42
CA PHE A 54 1.80 -1.79 2.34
C PHE A 54 2.17 -2.52 1.06
N VAL A 55 2.15 -1.77 -0.04
CA VAL A 55 2.70 -2.13 -1.35
C VAL A 55 3.51 -0.96 -1.86
N ALA A 56 4.73 -1.21 -2.32
CA ALA A 56 5.58 -0.24 -3.00
C ALA A 56 5.82 -0.68 -4.45
N GLU A 57 5.66 0.25 -5.38
CA GLU A 57 5.84 0.07 -6.82
C GLU A 57 6.82 1.11 -7.33
N ARG A 58 7.84 0.68 -8.07
CA ARG A 58 8.79 1.59 -8.69
C ARG A 58 8.13 2.32 -9.84
N ILE A 59 8.32 3.63 -9.91
CA ILE A 59 7.74 4.51 -10.92
C ILE A 59 8.83 5.38 -11.56
N ASP A 60 8.55 5.86 -12.77
CA ASP A 60 9.43 6.81 -13.46
C ASP A 60 8.92 8.24 -13.26
N ALA A 61 9.74 9.08 -12.63
CA ALA A 61 9.44 10.50 -12.46
C ALA A 61 10.40 11.38 -13.25
N VAL A 62 9.86 12.42 -13.87
CA VAL A 62 10.68 13.43 -14.56
C VAL A 62 11.24 14.42 -13.54
N ARG A 63 12.44 14.94 -13.81
CA ARG A 63 13.03 16.00 -13.01
C ARG A 63 12.42 17.34 -13.37
N LEU A 64 11.95 18.06 -12.36
CA LEU A 64 11.43 19.41 -12.44
C LEU A 64 12.45 20.37 -11.81
N ARG A 65 12.67 21.54 -12.41
CA ARG A 65 13.58 22.56 -11.89
C ARG A 65 12.79 23.82 -11.58
N ARG A 66 13.04 24.41 -10.40
CA ARG A 66 12.52 25.74 -10.05
C ARG A 66 13.37 26.82 -10.70
N GLU A 67 12.74 27.72 -11.43
CA GLU A 67 13.36 28.94 -11.92
C GLU A 67 13.48 29.99 -10.81
N PRO A 68 14.39 30.98 -10.97
CA PRO A 68 14.44 32.16 -10.09
C PRO A 68 13.12 32.95 -10.04
N SER A 69 12.27 32.80 -11.06
CA SER A 69 10.93 33.39 -11.11
C SER A 69 9.93 32.72 -10.16
N GLY A 70 10.32 31.63 -9.48
CA GLY A 70 9.47 30.73 -8.72
C GLY A 70 8.84 29.62 -9.57
N ARG A 71 8.80 29.80 -10.90
CA ARG A 71 8.13 28.87 -11.83
C ARG A 71 8.90 27.56 -11.97
N LEU A 72 8.22 26.42 -11.96
CA LEU A 72 8.84 25.12 -12.21
C LEU A 72 8.75 24.72 -13.69
N GLN A 73 9.89 24.29 -14.26
CA GLN A 73 10.02 23.80 -15.64
C GLN A 73 10.51 22.35 -15.66
N LYS A 74 10.10 21.60 -16.68
CA LYS A 74 10.67 20.27 -16.93
C LYS A 74 12.14 20.45 -17.33
N VAL A 75 13.05 19.77 -16.62
CA VAL A 75 14.47 19.76 -17.03
C VAL A 75 14.56 18.99 -18.34
N PRO A 76 15.13 19.58 -19.41
CA PRO A 76 15.39 18.84 -20.64
C PRO A 76 16.28 17.65 -20.31
N GLU A 77 15.75 16.44 -20.43
CA GLU A 77 16.53 15.23 -20.24
C GLU A 77 17.72 15.26 -21.20
N THR A 78 18.93 15.21 -20.64
CA THR A 78 20.11 15.07 -21.49
C THR A 78 20.11 13.66 -22.11
N ALA A 79 20.78 13.49 -23.25
CA ALA A 79 20.97 12.16 -23.83
C ALA A 79 21.66 11.19 -22.85
N PHE A 80 22.40 11.72 -21.87
CA PHE A 80 23.05 10.96 -20.81
C PHE A 80 22.06 10.49 -19.73
N ASP A 81 21.09 11.33 -19.34
CA ASP A 81 20.00 10.94 -18.42
C ASP A 81 19.18 9.78 -19.00
N ARG A 82 18.94 9.80 -20.33
CA ARG A 82 18.24 8.71 -21.04
C ARG A 82 19.06 7.42 -21.12
N LEU A 83 20.39 7.53 -21.12
CA LEU A 83 21.28 6.37 -21.11
C LEU A 83 21.40 5.76 -19.71
N ALA A 84 21.41 6.60 -18.66
CA ALA A 84 21.39 6.18 -17.26
C ALA A 84 20.02 5.60 -16.84
N ALA A 85 18.91 6.15 -17.36
CA ALA A 85 17.57 5.57 -17.25
C ALA A 85 17.32 4.43 -18.27
N GLY A 86 18.34 4.04 -19.04
CA GLY A 86 18.28 3.19 -20.22
C GLY A 86 18.06 1.69 -19.99
N LEU A 87 17.13 1.33 -19.10
CA LEU A 87 16.42 0.06 -19.13
C LEU A 87 14.92 0.34 -19.33
N ASN A 88 14.60 0.81 -20.55
CA ASN A 88 13.31 0.81 -21.24
C ASN A 88 12.03 0.98 -20.36
N PRO A 89 11.32 2.13 -20.43
CA PRO A 89 9.96 2.20 -19.93
C PRO A 89 9.09 1.31 -20.83
N GLY A 90 8.75 0.12 -20.35
CA GLY A 90 7.72 -0.71 -20.96
C GLY A 90 6.38 0.06 -21.01
N PRO A 91 5.42 -0.36 -21.85
CA PRO A 91 4.10 0.28 -21.89
C PRO A 91 3.48 0.34 -20.48
N LEU A 92 3.41 1.55 -19.94
CA LEU A 92 2.72 1.91 -18.70
C LEU A 92 1.22 1.71 -18.92
N GLY A 93 0.69 0.55 -18.54
CA GLY A 93 -0.70 0.23 -18.85
C GLY A 93 -1.13 -1.18 -18.45
N GLY A 94 -0.82 -1.58 -17.22
CA GLY A 94 -1.39 -2.77 -16.60
C GLY A 94 -1.75 -2.44 -15.17
N GLY A 95 -2.99 -2.01 -14.93
CA GLY A 95 -3.49 -1.63 -13.62
C GLY A 95 -3.46 -2.81 -12.64
N PHE A 96 -2.35 -2.95 -11.93
CA PHE A 96 -2.25 -3.77 -10.74
C PHE A 96 -1.93 -2.84 -9.58
N GLY A 97 -2.89 -2.00 -9.21
CA GLY A 97 -2.83 -1.31 -7.91
C GLY A 97 -2.77 -2.33 -6.76
N PRO A 98 -2.54 -1.90 -5.52
CA PRO A 98 -3.00 -2.68 -4.37
C PRO A 98 -4.48 -3.04 -4.56
N PRO A 99 -4.99 -4.13 -3.95
CA PRO A 99 -6.43 -4.39 -3.93
C PRO A 99 -7.11 -3.15 -3.38
N THR A 100 -7.82 -2.41 -4.22
CA THR A 100 -8.88 -1.53 -3.74
C THR A 100 -9.81 -2.43 -2.93
N PRO A 101 -10.09 -2.14 -1.64
CA PRO A 101 -11.12 -2.87 -0.91
C PRO A 101 -12.39 -2.91 -1.77
N VAL A 102 -13.11 -4.04 -1.79
CA VAL A 102 -14.22 -4.28 -2.73
C VAL A 102 -15.40 -3.33 -2.49
N SER A 103 -15.36 -2.58 -1.38
CA SER A 103 -16.29 -1.52 -0.95
C SER A 103 -15.63 -0.15 -0.75
N ALA A 104 -14.38 0.07 -1.20
CA ALA A 104 -13.72 1.35 -0.97
C ALA A 104 -14.22 2.40 -1.96
N LEU A 105 -14.80 3.48 -1.44
CA LEU A 105 -15.03 4.67 -2.23
C LEU A 105 -13.70 5.41 -2.40
N THR A 106 -13.21 5.54 -3.62
CA THR A 106 -12.17 6.53 -3.91
C THR A 106 -12.75 7.91 -3.65
N ILE A 107 -12.18 8.65 -2.69
CA ILE A 107 -12.63 10.00 -2.31
C ILE A 107 -11.67 11.08 -2.81
N TYR A 108 -10.44 10.71 -3.17
CA TYR A 108 -9.49 11.56 -3.86
C TYR A 108 -8.55 10.70 -4.71
N ASN A 109 -8.24 11.12 -5.93
CA ASN A 109 -7.28 10.41 -6.78
C ASN A 109 -6.56 11.36 -7.74
N ALA A 110 -5.30 11.65 -7.44
CA ALA A 110 -4.39 12.39 -8.30
C ALA A 110 -3.39 11.49 -9.04
N ASP A 111 -3.44 10.16 -8.95
CA ASP A 111 -2.53 9.29 -9.72
C ASP A 111 -2.87 9.32 -11.22
N SER A 112 -2.09 10.07 -11.99
CA SER A 112 -2.24 10.20 -13.45
C SER A 112 -1.34 9.25 -14.25
N GLY A 113 -0.47 8.49 -13.58
CA GLY A 113 0.58 7.69 -14.23
C GLY A 113 1.76 8.49 -14.80
N VAL A 114 1.80 9.82 -14.64
CA VAL A 114 2.92 10.67 -15.07
C VAL A 114 3.40 11.50 -13.89
N TYR A 115 4.63 11.22 -13.47
CA TYR A 115 5.15 11.71 -12.20
C TYR A 115 6.30 12.70 -12.38
N GLY A 116 6.49 13.58 -11.41
CA GLY A 116 7.61 14.52 -11.37
C GLY A 116 8.18 14.69 -9.96
N ILE A 117 9.46 15.04 -9.88
CA ILE A 117 10.17 15.36 -8.64
C ILE A 117 10.82 16.74 -8.77
N ILE A 118 10.77 17.54 -7.70
CA ILE A 118 11.38 18.87 -7.68
C ILE A 118 12.86 18.73 -7.33
N MET A 119 13.71 19.15 -8.26
CA MET A 119 15.16 19.18 -8.12
C MET A 119 15.61 20.61 -7.83
N GLY A 120 16.41 20.76 -6.78
CA GLY A 120 17.09 22.01 -6.47
C GLY A 120 18.52 22.02 -7.00
N GLU A 121 18.86 22.99 -7.87
CA GLU A 121 20.27 23.39 -8.10
C GLU A 121 20.67 24.54 -7.15
N GLU A 122 19.72 25.42 -6.81
CA GLU A 122 19.92 26.61 -5.95
C GLU A 122 18.97 26.64 -4.73
N THR A 123 17.90 25.85 -4.77
CA THR A 123 16.98 25.65 -3.65
C THR A 123 17.27 24.30 -3.01
N PRO A 124 16.97 24.10 -1.71
CA PRO A 124 16.91 22.76 -1.14
C PRO A 124 16.01 21.90 -2.04
N SER A 125 16.27 20.59 -2.08
CA SER A 125 15.27 19.62 -2.54
C SER A 125 13.94 19.82 -1.82
N ASP A 126 12.91 19.12 -2.26
CA ASP A 126 11.58 19.20 -1.66
C ASP A 126 11.29 18.08 -0.65
N PRO A 127 11.74 18.21 0.61
CA PRO A 127 11.41 17.28 1.66
C PRO A 127 10.10 17.66 2.36
N SER A 128 9.42 18.75 1.97
CA SER A 128 8.33 19.33 2.75
C SER A 128 7.41 20.15 1.87
N SER A 129 6.25 19.58 1.58
CA SER A 129 5.20 20.26 0.83
C SER A 129 3.83 19.92 1.36
N LEU A 130 2.88 20.83 1.16
CA LEU A 130 1.48 20.68 1.53
C LEU A 130 0.58 20.94 0.32
N ASP A 131 -0.42 20.09 0.13
CA ASP A 131 -1.41 20.21 -0.95
C ASP A 131 -2.83 20.27 -0.37
N ASP A 132 -3.76 20.81 -1.15
CA ASP A 132 -5.18 20.91 -0.82
C ASP A 132 -5.99 19.77 -1.46
N TYR A 133 -6.85 19.15 -0.66
CA TYR A 133 -7.64 17.99 -1.05
C TYR A 133 -9.13 18.27 -0.87
N GLY A 134 -9.81 18.50 -1.99
CA GLY A 134 -11.27 18.44 -2.08
C GLY A 134 -11.73 16.99 -2.20
N LEU A 135 -12.18 16.39 -1.11
CA LEU A 135 -12.63 15.01 -1.03
C LEU A 135 -14.05 14.86 -1.60
N SER A 136 -14.22 13.97 -2.59
CA SER A 136 -15.53 13.63 -3.16
C SER A 136 -16.32 12.75 -2.20
N SER A 137 -17.23 13.35 -1.43
CA SER A 137 -18.03 12.66 -0.41
C SER A 137 -17.20 11.97 0.67
N GLY A 138 -16.00 12.50 0.98
CA GLY A 138 -15.09 11.92 1.97
C GLY A 138 -15.30 12.40 3.41
N ALA A 139 -16.06 13.49 3.61
CA ALA A 139 -16.35 14.02 4.93
C ALA A 139 -17.01 12.96 5.82
N GLY A 140 -16.49 12.80 7.04
CA GLY A 140 -17.05 11.88 8.03
C GLY A 140 -16.83 10.39 7.73
N LYS A 141 -16.13 10.06 6.64
CA LYS A 141 -15.79 8.68 6.30
C LYS A 141 -14.40 8.32 6.79
N ARG A 142 -14.28 7.11 7.32
CA ARG A 142 -12.97 6.56 7.68
C ARG A 142 -12.16 6.21 6.44
N TRP A 143 -10.91 6.65 6.41
CA TRP A 143 -9.98 6.33 5.33
C TRP A 143 -9.51 4.87 5.42
N GLU A 144 -9.40 4.21 4.27
CA GLU A 144 -9.00 2.80 4.18
C GLU A 144 -7.60 2.64 3.60
N THR A 145 -7.29 3.32 2.50
CA THR A 145 -5.93 3.30 1.91
C THR A 145 -5.46 4.70 1.55
N MET A 146 -4.15 4.91 1.67
CA MET A 146 -3.48 6.11 1.19
C MET A 146 -2.32 5.72 0.28
N THR A 147 -2.28 6.26 -0.92
CA THR A 147 -1.16 6.13 -1.87
C THR A 147 -0.42 7.44 -1.95
N PHE A 148 0.90 7.43 -1.82
CA PHE A 148 1.76 8.59 -2.00
C PHE A 148 3.01 8.22 -2.79
N GLY A 149 3.80 9.22 -3.19
CA GLY A 149 5.10 8.97 -3.82
C GLY A 149 6.26 9.58 -3.05
N VAL A 150 7.42 8.92 -3.16
CA VAL A 150 8.69 9.38 -2.61
C VAL A 150 9.84 9.04 -3.55
N ASP A 151 10.77 9.98 -3.71
CA ASP A 151 12.06 9.76 -4.35
C ASP A 151 13.10 9.37 -3.30
N VAL A 152 13.65 8.17 -3.43
CA VAL A 152 14.58 7.57 -2.47
C VAL A 152 16.00 7.70 -3.05
N PRO A 153 16.89 8.46 -2.41
CA PRO A 153 18.27 8.61 -2.84
C PRO A 153 19.08 7.33 -2.65
N GLY A 154 20.27 7.30 -3.21
CA GLY A 154 21.24 6.21 -3.03
C GLY A 154 21.91 6.13 -1.67
N THR A 155 21.30 6.69 -0.63
CA THR A 155 21.90 6.76 0.72
C THR A 155 21.29 5.70 1.63
N ASN A 156 22.12 5.15 2.52
CA ASN A 156 21.72 4.13 3.50
C ASN A 156 21.13 4.79 4.77
N GLU A 157 20.46 5.92 4.62
CA GLU A 157 19.98 6.71 5.74
C GLU A 157 18.55 6.32 6.12
N VAL A 158 18.28 6.26 7.42
CA VAL A 158 16.93 6.13 7.94
C VAL A 158 16.20 7.46 7.82
N VAL A 159 15.01 7.44 7.22
CA VAL A 159 14.16 8.62 7.02
C VAL A 159 12.79 8.41 7.62
N THR A 160 12.30 9.45 8.27
CA THR A 160 10.95 9.60 8.77
C THR A 160 10.06 10.19 7.69
N HIS A 161 9.04 9.43 7.29
CA HIS A 161 7.94 9.89 6.44
C HIS A 161 6.82 10.33 7.35
N ARG A 162 6.50 11.63 7.37
CA ARG A 162 5.47 12.22 8.22
C ARG A 162 4.35 12.83 7.40
N TYR A 163 3.12 12.61 7.84
CA TYR A 163 1.91 13.15 7.26
C TYR A 163 1.15 13.95 8.31
N ARG A 164 0.87 15.22 8.03
CA ARG A 164 0.07 16.08 8.91
C ARG A 164 -1.17 16.54 8.16
N CYS A 165 -2.34 16.33 8.75
CA CYS A 165 -3.63 16.60 8.11
C CYS A 165 -4.37 17.73 8.84
N TYR A 166 -4.73 18.77 8.10
CA TYR A 166 -5.38 19.98 8.58
C TYR A 166 -6.78 20.13 7.98
N SER A 167 -7.70 20.71 8.76
CA SER A 167 -9.09 20.93 8.33
C SER A 167 -9.41 22.37 7.98
N THR A 168 -8.53 23.32 8.33
CA THR A 168 -8.76 24.74 8.09
C THR A 168 -7.57 25.40 7.41
N TYR A 169 -7.87 26.32 6.50
CA TYR A 169 -6.92 27.23 5.86
C TYR A 169 -7.35 28.67 6.10
N ASN A 170 -6.39 29.51 6.51
CA ASN A 170 -6.56 30.93 6.76
C ASN A 170 -5.70 31.74 5.78
N SER A 171 -6.32 32.15 4.67
CA SER A 171 -5.69 33.00 3.65
C SER A 171 -5.28 34.39 4.14
N SER A 172 -5.62 34.74 5.38
CA SER A 172 -5.24 36.01 6.04
C SER A 172 -4.25 35.81 7.19
N ALA A 173 -3.66 34.61 7.35
CA ALA A 173 -2.59 34.38 8.31
C ALA A 173 -1.40 35.33 8.03
N PRO A 174 -0.87 36.03 9.04
CA PRO A 174 0.30 36.89 8.88
C PRO A 174 1.56 36.05 8.55
N ALA A 175 2.55 36.67 7.91
CA ALA A 175 3.85 36.07 7.72
C ALA A 175 4.48 35.67 9.08
N GLY A 176 5.22 34.56 9.11
CA GLY A 176 5.73 33.95 10.34
C GLY A 176 4.72 33.07 11.09
N THR A 177 3.55 32.80 10.50
CA THR A 177 2.53 31.92 11.10
C THR A 177 1.97 30.96 10.07
N SER A 178 1.74 29.71 10.48
CA SER A 178 1.11 28.75 9.59
C SER A 178 -0.30 29.21 9.20
N ALA A 179 -0.58 29.17 7.91
CA ALA A 179 -1.91 29.40 7.36
C ALA A 179 -2.86 28.22 7.60
N PHE A 180 -2.38 27.11 8.16
CA PHE A 180 -3.16 25.88 8.33
C PHE A 180 -3.37 25.54 9.79
N GLY A 181 -4.55 25.01 10.09
CA GLY A 181 -4.98 24.72 11.45
C GLY A 181 -6.02 23.61 11.51
N GLY A 182 -6.52 23.34 12.72
CA GLY A 182 -7.49 22.26 12.92
C GLY A 182 -6.90 20.90 12.53
N GLU A 183 -5.67 20.64 13.00
CA GLU A 183 -4.97 19.38 12.75
C GLU A 183 -5.79 18.21 13.33
N PHE A 184 -6.11 17.22 12.50
CA PHE A 184 -6.95 16.08 12.87
C PHE A 184 -6.22 14.73 12.77
N ALA A 185 -5.03 14.70 12.16
CA ALA A 185 -4.14 13.54 12.18
C ALA A 185 -2.69 13.98 11.97
N ASP A 186 -1.76 13.30 12.65
CA ASP A 186 -0.31 13.45 12.49
C ASP A 186 0.33 12.09 12.73
N TRP A 187 1.01 11.52 11.73
CA TRP A 187 1.58 10.18 11.83
C TRP A 187 2.72 9.95 10.85
N GLY A 188 3.48 8.88 11.09
CA GLY A 188 4.56 8.52 10.20
C GLY A 188 5.17 7.15 10.46
N PHE A 189 6.12 6.79 9.60
CA PHE A 189 6.91 5.56 9.68
C PHE A 189 8.35 5.83 9.23
N HIS A 190 9.24 4.85 9.42
CA HIS A 190 10.63 4.95 8.98
C HIS A 190 10.86 4.12 7.70
N SER A 191 11.72 4.63 6.82
CA SER A 191 12.32 3.88 5.70
C SER A 191 13.86 3.97 5.75
N GLY A 192 14.55 3.23 4.90
CA GLY A 192 16.02 3.31 4.74
C GLY A 192 16.68 1.93 4.71
N GLU A 193 17.96 1.87 5.06
CA GLU A 193 18.65 0.62 5.38
C GLU A 193 19.00 0.66 6.87
N ALA A 194 18.57 -0.32 7.65
CA ALA A 194 18.89 -0.33 9.08
C ALA A 194 20.37 -0.74 9.29
N PRO A 195 21.26 0.12 9.81
CA PRO A 195 22.65 -0.26 10.05
C PRO A 195 22.83 -1.26 11.20
N ILE A 196 21.76 -1.62 11.92
CA ILE A 196 21.79 -2.39 13.18
C ILE A 196 20.54 -3.30 13.25
N PRO A 197 20.63 -4.54 13.75
CA PRO A 197 19.54 -5.54 13.71
C PRO A 197 18.33 -5.28 14.65
N ALA A 198 17.87 -4.04 14.84
CA ALA A 198 16.90 -3.72 15.91
C ALA A 198 15.73 -2.80 15.56
N LEU A 199 15.48 -2.47 14.28
CA LEU A 199 14.20 -1.86 13.87
C LEU A 199 13.41 -2.88 13.05
N PRO A 200 12.55 -3.72 13.65
CA PRO A 200 11.84 -4.77 12.93
C PRO A 200 10.81 -4.28 11.90
N TYR A 201 10.73 -2.97 11.65
CA TYR A 201 9.56 -2.33 11.05
C TYR A 201 9.89 -1.15 10.13
N LEU A 202 11.06 -1.20 9.50
CA LEU A 202 11.53 -0.18 8.58
C LEU A 202 11.14 -0.54 7.14
N LEU A 203 10.64 0.44 6.38
CA LEU A 203 10.39 0.28 4.95
C LEU A 203 11.73 0.25 4.21
N GLU A 204 12.21 -0.94 3.86
CA GLU A 204 13.44 -1.10 3.08
C GLU A 204 13.10 -1.05 1.59
N PHE A 205 13.52 0.01 0.91
CA PHE A 205 13.46 0.08 -0.55
C PHE A 205 14.61 -0.74 -1.14
N PRO A 206 14.36 -1.71 -2.05
CA PRO A 206 15.41 -2.58 -2.56
C PRO A 206 16.52 -1.83 -3.30
N ASN A 207 16.15 -0.71 -3.94
CA ASN A 207 17.06 0.10 -4.74
C ASN A 207 16.66 1.59 -4.66
N PRO A 208 17.62 2.50 -4.90
CA PRO A 208 17.33 3.92 -5.08
C PRO A 208 16.42 4.16 -6.29
N GLY A 209 15.60 5.20 -6.21
CA GLY A 209 14.69 5.60 -7.28
C GLY A 209 13.38 6.14 -6.74
N THR A 210 12.44 6.35 -7.66
CA THR A 210 11.14 6.89 -7.31
C THR A 210 10.13 5.77 -7.09
N TRP A 211 9.40 5.86 -5.97
CA TRP A 211 8.49 4.82 -5.52
C TRP A 211 7.11 5.40 -5.26
N LYS A 212 6.09 4.68 -5.71
CA LYS A 212 4.69 4.84 -5.32
C LYS A 212 4.39 3.85 -4.21
N VAL A 213 4.01 4.34 -3.04
CA VAL A 213 3.73 3.51 -1.86
C VAL A 213 2.26 3.64 -1.52
N THR A 214 1.58 2.51 -1.41
CA THR A 214 0.21 2.46 -0.86
C THR A 214 0.20 1.72 0.45
N ILE A 215 -0.44 2.32 1.45
CA ILE A 215 -0.58 1.76 2.79
C ILE A 215 -2.07 1.60 3.14
N GLY A 216 -2.40 0.60 3.96
CA GLY A 216 -3.73 0.48 4.56
C GLY A 216 -3.83 1.32 5.83
N VAL A 217 -4.60 2.40 5.81
CA VAL A 217 -4.76 3.33 6.95
C VAL A 217 -6.02 3.05 7.78
N THR A 218 -6.79 2.02 7.45
CA THR A 218 -8.02 1.67 8.18
C THR A 218 -7.83 1.60 9.71
N PRO A 219 -6.78 0.93 10.25
CA PRO A 219 -6.56 0.87 11.70
C PRO A 219 -6.30 2.23 12.36
N TYR A 220 -5.91 3.24 11.56
CA TYR A 220 -5.65 4.58 12.07
C TYR A 220 -6.95 5.29 12.43
N ASN A 221 -8.08 4.91 11.84
CA ASN A 221 -9.36 5.60 11.98
C ASN A 221 -9.28 7.10 11.63
N ILE A 222 -8.58 7.45 10.54
CA ILE A 222 -8.51 8.83 10.08
C ILE A 222 -9.86 9.21 9.46
N ILE A 223 -10.50 10.25 9.99
CA ILE A 223 -11.78 10.78 9.51
C ILE A 223 -11.59 12.27 9.23
N ALA A 224 -11.72 12.68 7.97
CA ALA A 224 -11.70 14.08 7.62
C ALA A 224 -12.99 14.78 8.12
N PRO A 225 -12.90 15.90 8.87
CA PRO A 225 -14.07 16.58 9.42
C PRO A 225 -14.92 17.27 8.34
N GLY A 226 -14.38 17.47 7.13
CA GLY A 226 -15.06 18.06 6.00
C GLY A 226 -14.58 17.49 4.67
N ASN A 227 -15.19 17.95 3.57
CA ASN A 227 -14.80 17.58 2.21
C ASN A 227 -13.59 18.39 1.71
N ALA A 228 -13.02 19.26 2.54
CA ALA A 228 -11.76 19.92 2.28
C ALA A 228 -10.80 19.57 3.40
N CYS A 229 -9.61 19.10 3.06
CA CYS A 229 -8.51 18.98 3.99
C CYS A 229 -7.20 19.38 3.29
N TYR A 230 -6.16 19.57 4.09
CA TYR A 230 -4.83 19.90 3.62
C TYR A 230 -3.86 18.91 4.23
N MET A 231 -2.95 18.36 3.44
CA MET A 231 -1.99 17.36 3.94
C MET A 231 -0.58 17.78 3.58
N ALA A 232 0.25 17.86 4.62
CA ALA A 232 1.68 17.99 4.49
C ALA A 232 2.32 16.60 4.39
N GLN A 233 3.24 16.41 3.43
CA GLN A 233 4.18 15.31 3.42
C GLN A 233 5.55 15.87 3.80
N GLN A 234 6.16 15.31 4.84
CA GLN A 234 7.44 15.76 5.38
C GLN A 234 8.43 14.59 5.46
N LEU A 235 9.62 14.78 4.91
CA LEU A 235 10.72 13.83 4.89
C LEU A 235 11.80 14.35 5.83
N ARG A 236 12.02 13.63 6.92
CA ARG A 236 12.84 14.08 8.05
C ARG A 236 13.86 13.04 8.45
N HIS A 237 14.95 13.48 9.05
CA HIS A 237 15.76 12.60 9.87
C HIS A 237 14.94 12.18 11.11
N PRO A 238 15.07 10.95 11.60
CA PRO A 238 14.46 10.55 12.85
C PRO A 238 14.92 11.41 14.03
N ASN A 239 14.04 11.72 14.98
CA ASN A 239 14.43 12.46 16.17
C ASN A 239 15.24 11.57 17.13
N GLY A 240 16.55 11.73 17.09
CA GLY A 240 17.47 11.04 18.00
C GLY A 240 18.91 11.24 17.58
N THR A 241 19.74 11.83 18.43
CA THR A 241 21.19 11.98 18.18
C THR A 241 21.97 10.67 18.31
N ALA A 242 21.29 9.57 18.65
CA ALA A 242 21.89 8.25 18.78
C ALA A 242 21.07 7.23 17.98
N LEU A 243 21.76 6.48 17.11
CA LEU A 243 21.30 5.36 16.29
C LEU A 243 20.57 4.22 17.07
N LEU A 244 20.24 4.41 18.35
CA LEU A 244 19.79 3.36 19.26
C LEU A 244 18.42 3.61 19.91
N ASN A 245 17.85 4.82 19.87
CA ASN A 245 16.57 5.13 20.55
C ASN A 245 15.52 5.77 19.63
N TYR A 246 15.20 5.12 18.50
CA TYR A 246 14.06 5.50 17.65
C TYR A 246 12.70 5.36 18.33
N ALA A 247 12.65 4.68 19.48
CA ALA A 247 11.43 4.54 20.28
C ALA A 247 10.86 5.87 20.77
N ASP A 248 11.66 6.95 20.80
CA ASP A 248 11.23 8.28 21.25
C ASP A 248 11.00 9.25 20.09
N ASP A 249 11.07 8.80 18.83
CA ASP A 249 10.78 9.67 17.69
C ASP A 249 9.31 10.14 17.75
N ASN A 250 9.12 11.43 17.51
CA ASN A 250 7.85 12.14 17.44
C ASN A 250 7.60 12.78 16.07
N GLY A 251 8.47 12.53 15.09
CA GLY A 251 8.38 13.06 13.74
C GLY A 251 8.89 14.49 13.57
N GLU A 252 9.53 15.08 14.57
CA GLU A 252 9.99 16.48 14.53
C GLU A 252 11.49 16.62 14.23
N GLY A 253 12.14 15.62 13.63
CA GLY A 253 13.55 15.72 13.27
C GLY A 253 13.81 16.70 12.13
N ALA A 254 15.09 17.05 11.92
CA ALA A 254 15.48 17.96 10.85
C ALA A 254 15.02 17.42 9.48
N PHE A 255 14.70 18.31 8.54
CA PHE A 255 14.32 17.88 7.20
C PHE A 255 15.47 17.16 6.49
N ASN A 256 15.15 16.07 5.80
CA ASN A 256 16.11 15.30 5.03
C ASN A 256 16.03 15.72 3.56
N THR A 257 16.97 16.56 3.13
CA THR A 257 17.01 17.12 1.77
C THR A 257 17.57 16.15 0.71
N ASP A 258 17.84 14.90 1.03
CA ASP A 258 18.21 13.93 -0.01
C ASP A 258 16.99 13.25 -0.63
N TYR A 259 15.88 13.21 0.12
CA TYR A 259 14.60 12.65 -0.29
C TYR A 259 13.68 13.73 -0.87
N ARG A 260 12.74 13.33 -1.74
CA ARG A 260 11.81 14.27 -2.38
C ARG A 260 10.38 13.75 -2.40
N VAL A 261 9.43 14.66 -2.29
CA VAL A 261 8.02 14.39 -2.59
C VAL A 261 7.85 14.19 -4.10
N VAL A 262 6.91 13.31 -4.47
CA VAL A 262 6.56 13.02 -5.86
C VAL A 262 5.21 13.62 -6.19
N TYR A 263 5.15 14.27 -7.35
CA TYR A 263 3.97 14.96 -7.87
C TYR A 263 3.37 14.19 -9.03
N SER A 264 2.07 14.32 -9.20
CA SER A 264 1.37 13.97 -10.43
C SER A 264 1.29 15.18 -11.35
N THR A 265 1.76 15.03 -12.59
CA THR A 265 2.09 16.17 -13.46
C THR A 265 1.29 16.23 -14.76
N ALA A 266 0.56 15.17 -15.14
CA ALA A 266 -0.18 15.16 -16.40
C ALA A 266 -1.64 15.62 -16.29
N ALA A 267 -2.29 15.37 -15.15
CA ALA A 267 -3.71 15.62 -14.96
C ALA A 267 -4.02 16.07 -13.53
N GLY A 268 -5.09 16.82 -13.36
CA GLY A 268 -5.68 17.11 -12.06
C GLY A 268 -6.28 15.84 -11.45
N PRO A 269 -6.83 15.92 -10.23
CA PRO A 269 -7.46 14.77 -9.61
C PRO A 269 -8.61 14.25 -10.47
N THR A 270 -8.61 12.94 -10.76
CA THR A 270 -9.71 12.25 -11.46
C THR A 270 -10.92 12.04 -10.54
N VAL A 271 -10.69 12.06 -9.23
CA VAL A 271 -11.71 12.08 -8.18
C VAL A 271 -11.32 13.13 -7.15
N GLY A 272 -12.30 13.93 -6.71
CA GLY A 272 -12.04 15.08 -5.86
C GLY A 272 -11.54 16.30 -6.64
N THR A 273 -10.95 17.27 -5.94
CA THR A 273 -10.39 18.49 -6.54
C THR A 273 -9.12 18.92 -5.78
N SER A 274 -8.22 19.65 -6.44
CA SER A 274 -7.13 20.41 -5.82
C SER A 274 -6.98 21.72 -6.61
N THR A 275 -6.43 22.76 -6.00
CA THR A 275 -6.16 24.04 -6.67
C THR A 275 -4.97 23.99 -7.65
N ASN A 276 -4.36 22.80 -7.84
CA ASN A 276 -3.20 22.60 -8.72
C ASN A 276 -2.00 23.45 -8.30
N GLY A 277 -1.88 23.71 -7.00
CA GLY A 277 -0.75 24.36 -6.37
C GLY A 277 -0.48 23.73 -5.02
N PHE A 278 0.68 24.05 -4.45
CA PHE A 278 1.13 23.47 -3.19
C PHE A 278 1.89 24.54 -2.40
N TRP A 279 1.98 24.34 -1.10
CA TRP A 279 2.78 25.17 -0.21
C TRP A 279 4.13 24.51 -0.03
N TYR A 280 5.17 25.21 -0.50
CA TYR A 280 6.53 24.71 -0.47
C TYR A 280 7.30 25.34 0.69
N ASP A 281 7.70 24.51 1.66
CA ASP A 281 8.48 24.93 2.84
C ASP A 281 9.97 25.09 2.49
N GLY A 282 10.24 25.91 1.48
CA GLY A 282 11.57 26.01 0.84
C GLY A 282 12.49 27.09 1.39
N ILE A 283 11.98 28.00 2.23
CA ILE A 283 12.72 29.18 2.71
C ILE A 283 13.38 28.87 4.07
N SER A 284 12.62 28.40 5.05
CA SER A 284 13.10 28.13 6.41
C SER A 284 13.13 26.65 6.79
N LEU A 285 12.51 25.74 6.01
CA LEU A 285 12.39 24.31 6.34
C LEU A 285 12.02 24.15 7.82
N ASP A 286 10.90 24.74 8.22
CA ASP A 286 10.43 24.77 9.61
C ASP A 286 9.12 23.99 9.81
N GLY A 287 8.54 23.46 8.74
CA GLY A 287 7.28 22.73 8.75
C GLY A 287 6.06 23.61 8.98
N MET A 288 6.19 24.94 8.87
CA MET A 288 5.10 25.88 8.82
C MET A 288 4.83 26.24 7.36
N TYR A 289 3.56 26.16 6.96
CA TYR A 289 3.14 26.51 5.60
C TYR A 289 2.43 27.85 5.62
N GLU A 290 2.99 28.86 4.94
CA GLU A 290 2.49 30.24 4.94
C GLU A 290 1.86 30.66 3.61
N ASN A 291 1.00 31.68 3.61
CA ASN A 291 0.39 32.17 2.37
C ASN A 291 1.41 32.65 1.31
N GLY A 292 2.59 33.08 1.75
CA GLY A 292 3.68 33.50 0.86
C GLY A 292 4.43 32.36 0.17
N GLU A 293 4.19 31.11 0.57
CA GLU A 293 4.90 29.92 0.11
C GLU A 293 4.13 29.10 -0.92
N PHE A 294 2.94 29.59 -1.32
CA PHE A 294 2.14 28.93 -2.34
C PHE A 294 2.83 29.01 -3.70
N ASP A 295 2.97 27.86 -4.35
CA ASP A 295 3.63 27.69 -5.64
C ASP A 295 2.75 26.85 -6.60
N ILE A 296 3.00 27.01 -7.90
CA ILE A 296 2.31 26.31 -8.99
C ILE A 296 3.36 25.87 -10.00
N LEU A 297 3.32 24.60 -10.41
CA LEU A 297 4.20 24.07 -11.46
C LEU A 297 3.78 24.61 -12.84
N SER A 298 4.19 25.83 -13.18
CA SER A 298 3.60 26.58 -14.30
C SER A 298 3.78 26.01 -15.72
N ASP A 299 4.71 25.07 -15.93
CA ASP A 299 4.96 24.40 -17.23
C ASP A 299 4.30 23.02 -17.33
N VAL A 300 3.72 22.53 -16.24
CA VAL A 300 2.85 21.36 -16.26
C VAL A 300 1.44 21.82 -15.91
N GLN A 301 0.45 21.16 -16.50
CA GLN A 301 -0.93 21.65 -16.36
C GLN A 301 -1.45 21.46 -14.91
N PHE A 302 -0.78 20.63 -14.11
CA PHE A 302 -1.23 20.20 -12.79
C PHE A 302 -0.04 19.95 -11.84
N SER A 303 -0.22 20.26 -10.55
CA SER A 303 0.84 20.33 -9.52
C SER A 303 0.46 19.60 -8.24
N ASN A 304 -0.24 18.48 -8.36
CA ASN A 304 -0.79 17.82 -7.18
C ASN A 304 0.22 16.82 -6.64
N HIS A 305 0.24 16.62 -5.33
CA HIS A 305 0.92 15.47 -4.77
C HIS A 305 0.43 14.21 -5.47
N LEU A 306 1.33 13.24 -5.72
CA LEU A 306 0.87 11.90 -6.01
C LEU A 306 0.12 11.42 -4.77
N MET A 307 -1.21 11.46 -4.80
CA MET A 307 -2.05 11.12 -3.66
C MET A 307 -3.33 10.41 -4.13
N THR A 308 -3.64 9.27 -3.53
CA THR A 308 -4.95 8.60 -3.66
C THR A 308 -5.46 8.24 -2.29
N ILE A 309 -6.70 8.59 -2.00
CA ILE A 309 -7.37 8.28 -0.73
C ILE A 309 -8.64 7.50 -1.04
N THR A 310 -8.76 6.34 -0.41
CA THR A 310 -10.02 5.57 -0.38
C THR A 310 -10.60 5.63 1.03
N ALA A 311 -11.92 5.51 1.11
CA ALA A 311 -12.65 5.52 2.37
C ALA A 311 -13.82 4.54 2.33
N GLU A 312 -14.36 4.22 3.50
CA GLU A 312 -15.50 3.31 3.64
C GLU A 312 -16.71 3.80 2.82
N ASP A 313 -17.40 2.91 2.11
CA ASP A 313 -18.67 3.28 1.49
C ASP A 313 -19.79 3.30 2.55
N SER A 314 -20.37 4.47 2.79
CA SER A 314 -21.36 4.74 3.84
C SER A 314 -22.78 4.23 3.50
N GLY A 315 -22.93 3.42 2.45
CA GLY A 315 -24.19 3.02 1.84
C GLY A 315 -24.83 1.75 2.39
N GLY A 316 -25.11 1.68 3.70
CA GLY A 316 -25.95 0.64 4.31
C GLY A 316 -25.17 -0.59 4.80
N GLY A 317 -24.91 -0.61 6.11
CA GLY A 317 -24.09 -1.62 6.77
C GLY A 317 -22.63 -1.46 6.37
N THR A 318 -21.82 -0.91 7.28
CA THR A 318 -20.37 -0.82 7.07
C THR A 318 -19.84 -2.23 6.84
N THR A 319 -19.29 -2.42 5.65
CA THR A 319 -18.82 -3.72 5.18
C THR A 319 -17.30 -3.69 5.15
N ASP A 320 -16.70 -4.37 6.11
CA ASP A 320 -15.26 -4.39 6.32
C ASP A 320 -14.66 -5.62 5.63
N THR A 321 -13.69 -5.39 4.75
CA THR A 321 -12.92 -6.49 4.13
C THR A 321 -11.66 -6.75 4.95
N ILE A 322 -11.65 -7.86 5.67
CA ILE A 322 -10.49 -8.28 6.45
C ILE A 322 -9.56 -9.08 5.55
N ARG A 323 -8.32 -8.63 5.48
CA ARG A 323 -7.23 -9.33 4.78
C ARG A 323 -6.37 -10.09 5.80
N PRO A 324 -5.79 -11.24 5.43
CA PRO A 324 -4.87 -11.95 6.31
C PRO A 324 -3.65 -11.09 6.60
N LEU A 325 -3.29 -10.91 7.87
CA LEU A 325 -2.00 -10.32 8.26
C LEU A 325 -0.91 -11.37 8.39
N SER A 326 -1.29 -12.64 8.57
CA SER A 326 -0.35 -13.77 8.54
C SER A 326 -1.00 -15.02 7.97
N TYR A 327 -0.15 -15.96 7.56
CA TYR A 327 -0.56 -17.34 7.32
C TYR A 327 0.48 -18.30 7.89
N THR A 328 0.01 -19.47 8.33
CA THR A 328 0.86 -20.55 8.82
C THR A 328 0.53 -21.83 8.07
N VAL A 329 1.54 -22.47 7.47
CA VAL A 329 1.39 -23.83 6.93
C VAL A 329 1.45 -24.82 8.09
N VAL A 330 0.28 -25.11 8.69
CA VAL A 330 0.13 -26.07 9.80
C VAL A 330 0.55 -27.47 9.36
N ARG A 331 0.23 -27.85 8.11
CA ARG A 331 0.66 -29.11 7.48
C ARG A 331 0.96 -28.91 6.01
N GLY A 332 1.99 -29.59 5.54
CA GLY A 332 2.55 -29.41 4.20
C GLY A 332 3.88 -28.68 4.26
N ARG A 333 4.30 -28.14 3.12
CA ARG A 333 5.49 -27.30 2.99
C ARG A 333 5.13 -26.11 2.13
N ASN A 334 5.48 -24.91 2.59
CA ASN A 334 5.41 -23.72 1.76
C ASN A 334 6.42 -23.87 0.60
N ALA A 335 5.93 -23.75 -0.63
CA ALA A 335 6.75 -23.79 -1.83
C ALA A 335 7.14 -22.37 -2.27
N THR A 336 6.17 -21.45 -2.33
CA THR A 336 6.35 -20.05 -2.75
C THR A 336 5.29 -19.14 -2.14
N GLY A 337 5.54 -17.83 -2.19
CA GLY A 337 4.56 -16.78 -1.90
C GLY A 337 4.61 -16.26 -0.46
N VAL A 338 4.08 -15.06 -0.28
CA VAL A 338 4.01 -14.31 0.99
C VAL A 338 2.56 -13.95 1.31
N VAL A 339 2.29 -13.47 2.53
CA VAL A 339 0.91 -13.21 2.97
C VAL A 339 0.19 -12.19 2.08
N ASN A 340 0.90 -11.20 1.56
CA ASN A 340 0.35 -10.16 0.69
C ASN A 340 -0.18 -10.72 -0.64
N ASP A 341 0.34 -11.86 -1.08
CA ASP A 341 -0.17 -12.55 -2.27
C ASP A 341 -1.62 -13.03 -2.05
N LEU A 342 -2.07 -13.22 -0.79
CA LEU A 342 -3.44 -13.65 -0.46
C LEU A 342 -4.48 -12.51 -0.45
N TRP A 343 -4.08 -11.26 -0.67
CA TRP A 343 -4.97 -10.11 -0.50
C TRP A 343 -5.81 -9.80 -1.74
N THR A 344 -5.29 -10.10 -2.93
CA THR A 344 -5.88 -9.81 -4.25
C THR A 344 -6.00 -11.07 -5.06
N SER A 345 -7.09 -11.18 -5.82
CA SER A 345 -7.10 -12.00 -7.02
C SER A 345 -6.19 -11.35 -8.07
N ASN A 346 -4.96 -11.86 -8.26
CA ASN A 346 -3.99 -11.29 -9.21
C ASN A 346 -3.11 -12.34 -9.91
N ASN A 347 -3.40 -13.63 -9.74
CA ASN A 347 -2.61 -14.75 -10.23
C ASN A 347 -1.18 -14.81 -9.65
N ILE A 348 -0.97 -14.28 -8.45
CA ILE A 348 0.25 -14.44 -7.66
C ILE A 348 -0.12 -15.27 -6.44
N TYR A 349 0.58 -16.38 -6.24
CA TYR A 349 0.07 -17.43 -5.35
C TYR A 349 1.00 -17.70 -4.18
N VAL A 350 0.40 -17.86 -3.01
CA VAL A 350 0.96 -18.75 -1.99
C VAL A 350 0.76 -20.19 -2.48
N SER A 351 1.85 -20.93 -2.66
CA SER A 351 1.80 -22.33 -3.13
C SER A 351 2.25 -23.26 -2.03
N VAL A 352 1.42 -24.24 -1.69
CA VAL A 352 1.70 -25.22 -0.64
C VAL A 352 1.63 -26.63 -1.21
N GLN A 353 2.61 -27.44 -0.84
CA GLN A 353 2.68 -28.85 -1.20
C GLN A 353 2.39 -29.72 0.02
N PRO A 354 1.68 -30.85 -0.14
CA PRO A 354 1.51 -31.80 0.94
C PRO A 354 2.86 -32.43 1.30
N THR A 355 3.04 -32.76 2.57
CA THR A 355 4.14 -33.64 3.00
C THR A 355 3.65 -35.08 3.04
N LEU A 356 4.55 -36.04 2.83
CA LEU A 356 4.22 -37.47 2.90
C LEU A 356 3.61 -37.77 4.28
N PHE A 357 2.34 -38.17 4.31
CA PHE A 357 1.64 -38.48 5.54
C PHE A 357 1.05 -39.88 5.51
N ALA A 358 1.29 -40.63 6.60
CA ALA A 358 0.95 -42.05 6.74
C ALA A 358 -0.34 -42.31 7.55
N LEU A 359 -1.07 -41.27 7.97
CA LEU A 359 -2.25 -41.41 8.82
C LEU A 359 -3.53 -41.10 8.07
N THR A 360 -4.45 -42.06 8.08
CA THR A 360 -5.80 -41.92 7.53
C THR A 360 -6.62 -40.95 8.39
N GLY A 361 -7.37 -40.05 7.77
CA GLY A 361 -8.33 -39.16 8.45
C GLY A 361 -7.83 -37.76 8.82
N VAL A 362 -6.54 -37.45 8.66
CA VAL A 362 -6.01 -36.09 8.86
C VAL A 362 -5.61 -35.49 7.51
N PRO A 363 -6.12 -34.30 7.13
CA PRO A 363 -5.73 -33.65 5.88
C PRO A 363 -4.21 -33.39 5.82
N PRO A 364 -3.50 -33.85 4.77
CA PRO A 364 -2.04 -33.71 4.65
C PRO A 364 -1.58 -32.29 4.35
N LEU A 365 -2.48 -31.40 3.92
CA LEU A 365 -2.23 -29.98 3.70
C LEU A 365 -3.22 -29.15 4.51
N GLN A 366 -2.68 -28.24 5.32
CA GLN A 366 -3.45 -27.32 6.15
C GLN A 366 -2.76 -25.96 6.18
N VAL A 367 -3.52 -24.91 5.88
CA VAL A 367 -3.08 -23.52 5.94
C VAL A 367 -4.03 -22.76 6.85
N GLU A 368 -3.50 -22.16 7.90
CA GLU A 368 -4.22 -21.24 8.77
C GLU A 368 -3.93 -19.81 8.29
N VAL A 369 -4.98 -19.01 8.13
CA VAL A 369 -4.89 -17.57 7.84
C VAL A 369 -5.52 -16.79 8.98
N GLU A 370 -4.90 -15.67 9.32
CA GLU A 370 -5.28 -14.84 10.46
C GLU A 370 -5.37 -13.38 10.03
N GLY A 371 -6.41 -12.68 10.48
CA GLY A 371 -6.62 -11.25 10.27
C GLY A 371 -7.27 -10.60 11.48
N PHE A 372 -7.58 -9.31 11.37
CA PHE A 372 -8.24 -8.54 12.43
C PHE A 372 -9.49 -7.87 11.90
N ALA A 373 -10.60 -8.12 12.59
CA ALA A 373 -11.83 -7.35 12.45
C ALA A 373 -11.67 -5.99 13.11
N GLU A 374 -12.60 -5.10 12.83
CA GLU A 374 -12.62 -3.76 13.41
C GLU A 374 -13.55 -3.64 14.61
N ASP A 375 -14.51 -4.56 14.72
CA ASP A 375 -15.51 -4.64 15.78
C ASP A 375 -15.74 -6.11 16.13
N GLU A 376 -16.14 -6.38 17.37
CA GLU A 376 -16.51 -7.73 17.83
C GLU A 376 -17.90 -8.15 17.34
N THR A 377 -18.72 -7.20 16.89
CA THR A 377 -20.08 -7.42 16.41
C THR A 377 -20.15 -7.52 14.89
N ALA A 378 -20.82 -8.57 14.41
CA ALA A 378 -21.04 -8.79 12.98
C ALA A 378 -22.48 -9.24 12.72
N LEU A 379 -23.18 -8.52 11.82
CA LEU A 379 -24.50 -8.94 11.33
C LEU A 379 -24.38 -10.04 10.28
N THR A 380 -23.41 -9.92 9.39
CA THR A 380 -23.06 -10.96 8.42
C THR A 380 -21.55 -11.12 8.34
N MET A 381 -21.10 -12.35 8.08
CA MET A 381 -19.71 -12.63 7.74
C MET A 381 -19.69 -13.53 6.52
N LYS A 382 -18.86 -13.18 5.55
CA LYS A 382 -18.49 -14.04 4.44
C LYS A 382 -17.01 -14.36 4.51
N PHE A 383 -16.64 -15.54 4.05
CA PHE A 383 -15.26 -15.92 3.80
C PHE A 383 -15.10 -16.28 2.34
N LYS A 384 -14.15 -15.64 1.66
CA LYS A 384 -13.83 -15.87 0.25
C LYS A 384 -12.44 -16.48 0.16
N ALA A 385 -12.33 -17.58 -0.59
CA ALA A 385 -11.08 -18.20 -0.96
C ALA A 385 -11.03 -18.44 -2.47
N GLU A 386 -10.00 -17.95 -3.14
CA GLU A 386 -9.67 -18.24 -4.53
C GLU A 386 -8.45 -19.15 -4.58
N THR A 387 -8.66 -20.37 -5.05
CA THR A 387 -7.65 -21.43 -4.97
C THR A 387 -7.66 -22.31 -6.20
N ALA A 388 -6.55 -23.03 -6.42
CA ALA A 388 -6.44 -24.07 -7.45
C ALA A 388 -5.63 -25.27 -6.91
N SER A 389 -6.10 -26.49 -7.17
CA SER A 389 -5.41 -27.74 -6.83
C SER A 389 -4.89 -28.40 -8.10
N LEU A 390 -3.59 -28.27 -8.35
CA LEU A 390 -2.95 -28.84 -9.54
C LEU A 390 -2.64 -30.32 -9.35
N ASN A 391 -2.80 -31.11 -10.41
CA ASN A 391 -2.40 -32.52 -10.51
C ASN A 391 -3.08 -33.48 -9.51
N GLY A 392 -4.33 -33.19 -9.12
CA GLY A 392 -5.16 -34.11 -8.35
C GLY A 392 -6.57 -33.60 -8.13
N SER A 393 -7.53 -34.51 -8.05
CA SER A 393 -8.79 -34.21 -7.38
C SER A 393 -8.47 -34.13 -5.89
N SER A 394 -8.74 -32.99 -5.25
CA SER A 394 -8.65 -32.86 -3.80
C SER A 394 -9.99 -32.39 -3.24
N THR A 395 -10.26 -32.74 -1.99
CA THR A 395 -11.40 -32.22 -1.24
C THR A 395 -10.90 -31.04 -0.42
N GLN A 396 -11.51 -29.88 -0.65
CA GLN A 396 -11.32 -28.67 0.15
C GLN A 396 -12.29 -28.69 1.33
N ARG A 397 -11.80 -28.32 2.51
CA ARG A 397 -12.61 -28.01 3.69
C ARG A 397 -12.20 -26.64 4.18
N ILE A 398 -13.18 -25.78 4.44
CA ILE A 398 -12.96 -24.45 5.01
C ILE A 398 -13.56 -24.47 6.40
N LEU A 399 -12.75 -24.09 7.39
CA LEU A 399 -13.14 -24.00 8.77
C LEU A 399 -12.88 -22.59 9.29
N LEU A 400 -13.75 -22.09 10.16
CA LEU A 400 -13.56 -20.81 10.86
C LEU A 400 -13.39 -21.08 12.35
N PHE A 401 -12.50 -20.34 13.02
CA PHE A 401 -12.26 -20.53 14.44
C PHE A 401 -13.36 -19.88 15.27
N ASN A 402 -14.10 -20.69 16.01
CA ASN A 402 -15.15 -20.21 16.89
C ASN A 402 -14.54 -19.90 18.27
N PHE A 403 -14.38 -18.62 18.58
CA PHE A 403 -13.77 -18.13 19.82
C PHE A 403 -14.65 -18.35 21.05
N THR A 404 -15.94 -18.64 20.87
CA THR A 404 -16.83 -19.00 21.99
C THR A 404 -16.60 -20.45 22.43
N THR A 405 -16.45 -21.38 21.47
CA THR A 405 -16.27 -22.81 21.76
C THR A 405 -14.81 -23.26 21.73
N ASN A 406 -13.90 -22.36 21.35
CA ASN A 406 -12.46 -22.60 21.21
C ASN A 406 -12.12 -23.79 20.30
N VAL A 407 -12.88 -23.94 19.21
CA VAL A 407 -12.69 -25.00 18.20
C VAL A 407 -12.94 -24.47 16.79
N TYR A 408 -12.40 -25.15 15.79
CA TYR A 408 -12.69 -24.88 14.38
C TYR A 408 -14.03 -25.47 13.95
N ASP A 409 -14.96 -24.62 13.52
CA ASP A 409 -16.24 -25.04 12.92
C ASP A 409 -16.05 -25.29 11.42
N LEU A 410 -16.49 -26.45 10.93
CA LEU A 410 -16.55 -26.72 9.50
C LEU A 410 -17.69 -25.90 8.86
N VAL A 411 -17.35 -24.93 8.02
CA VAL A 411 -18.34 -24.07 7.35
C VAL A 411 -18.62 -24.50 5.91
N ASP A 412 -17.68 -25.21 5.27
CA ASP A 412 -17.86 -25.72 3.91
C ASP A 412 -16.98 -26.94 3.62
N THR A 413 -17.46 -27.82 2.74
CA THR A 413 -16.67 -28.89 2.14
C THR A 413 -17.08 -29.11 0.70
N ARG A 414 -16.09 -29.22 -0.19
CA ARG A 414 -16.30 -29.37 -1.64
C ARG A 414 -15.10 -29.99 -2.32
N ALA A 415 -15.25 -30.34 -3.61
CA ALA A 415 -14.10 -30.62 -4.45
C ALA A 415 -13.33 -29.31 -4.74
N SER A 416 -12.01 -29.34 -4.58
CA SER A 416 -11.14 -28.21 -4.96
C SER A 416 -11.13 -28.07 -6.48
N PRO A 417 -11.18 -26.85 -7.03
CA PRO A 417 -11.08 -26.63 -8.46
C PRO A 417 -9.66 -26.97 -8.95
N GLY A 418 -9.55 -27.48 -10.19
CA GLY A 418 -8.27 -27.81 -10.84
C GLY A 418 -7.56 -26.62 -11.50
N THR A 419 -8.29 -25.52 -11.66
CA THR A 419 -7.85 -24.19 -12.10
C THR A 419 -8.27 -23.19 -11.03
N ASP A 420 -7.96 -21.91 -11.20
CA ASP A 420 -8.42 -20.88 -10.26
C ASP A 420 -9.94 -20.88 -10.19
N GLY A 421 -10.45 -20.97 -8.96
CA GLY A 421 -11.86 -20.99 -8.67
C GLY A 421 -12.14 -20.29 -7.35
N VAL A 422 -13.15 -19.43 -7.39
CA VAL A 422 -13.61 -18.66 -6.24
C VAL A 422 -14.64 -19.47 -5.46
N THR A 423 -14.41 -19.59 -4.16
CA THR A 423 -15.37 -20.10 -3.17
C THR A 423 -15.70 -18.98 -2.21
N GLU A 424 -16.96 -18.56 -2.17
CA GLU A 424 -17.49 -17.61 -1.18
C GLU A 424 -18.53 -18.32 -0.31
N ILE A 425 -18.35 -18.23 1.01
CA ILE A 425 -19.22 -18.85 2.01
C ILE A 425 -19.81 -17.73 2.85
N THR A 426 -21.13 -17.72 3.01
CA THR A 426 -21.79 -16.87 4.01
C THR A 426 -22.00 -17.69 5.27
N VAL A 427 -21.50 -17.19 6.40
CA VAL A 427 -21.64 -17.83 7.70
C VAL A 427 -23.12 -17.88 8.09
N SER A 428 -23.61 -19.08 8.40
CA SER A 428 -24.95 -19.27 8.97
C SER A 428 -24.92 -19.08 10.49
N GLY A 429 -25.94 -18.43 11.06
CA GLY A 429 -26.06 -18.22 12.51
C GLY A 429 -25.49 -16.89 12.98
N ASN A 430 -24.91 -16.84 14.18
CA ASN A 430 -24.28 -15.64 14.73
C ASN A 430 -22.82 -15.52 14.26
N PRO A 431 -22.47 -14.56 13.39
CA PRO A 431 -21.11 -14.40 12.89
C PRO A 431 -20.10 -13.91 13.94
N SER A 432 -20.57 -13.17 14.94
CA SER A 432 -19.73 -12.59 16.00
C SER A 432 -18.94 -13.63 16.79
N ARG A 433 -19.36 -14.91 16.78
CA ARG A 433 -18.61 -16.01 17.44
C ARG A 433 -17.27 -16.33 16.77
N TYR A 434 -17.04 -15.85 15.56
CA TYR A 434 -15.80 -16.04 14.79
C TYR A 434 -14.83 -14.86 14.91
N ILE A 435 -15.16 -13.87 15.73
CA ILE A 435 -14.32 -12.72 16.06
C ILE A 435 -13.96 -12.83 17.54
N HIS A 436 -12.68 -12.70 17.87
CA HIS A 436 -12.26 -12.71 19.26
C HIS A 436 -12.66 -11.37 19.93
N PRO A 437 -13.30 -11.38 21.11
CA PRO A 437 -13.96 -10.19 21.67
C PRO A 437 -13.01 -9.10 22.17
N THR A 438 -11.71 -9.37 22.31
CA THR A 438 -10.76 -8.40 22.89
C THR A 438 -9.73 -7.90 21.90
N ASP A 439 -9.12 -8.80 21.14
CA ASP A 439 -8.09 -8.45 20.16
C ASP A 439 -8.64 -8.40 18.73
N LEU A 440 -9.94 -8.70 18.53
CA LEU A 440 -10.64 -8.67 17.23
C LEU A 440 -10.09 -9.64 16.19
N ASN A 441 -9.32 -10.63 16.63
CA ASN A 441 -8.73 -11.64 15.76
C ASN A 441 -9.81 -12.48 15.04
N VAL A 442 -9.60 -12.77 13.76
CA VAL A 442 -10.37 -13.74 12.98
C VAL A 442 -9.43 -14.79 12.37
N LYS A 443 -9.83 -16.07 12.40
CA LYS A 443 -9.02 -17.17 11.88
C LYS A 443 -9.81 -18.10 10.98
N ALA A 444 -9.16 -18.57 9.91
CA ALA A 444 -9.68 -19.60 9.04
C ALA A 444 -8.62 -20.68 8.79
N LEU A 445 -9.05 -21.93 8.76
CA LEU A 445 -8.20 -23.08 8.45
C LEU A 445 -8.68 -23.72 7.15
N LEU A 446 -7.86 -23.67 6.11
CA LEU A 446 -8.10 -24.33 4.83
C LEU A 446 -7.41 -25.68 4.83
N GLN A 447 -8.18 -26.75 4.66
CA GLN A 447 -7.67 -28.12 4.64
C GLN A 447 -7.91 -28.77 3.29
N TYR A 448 -6.90 -29.49 2.80
CA TYR A 448 -6.99 -30.21 1.53
C TYR A 448 -6.61 -31.67 1.74
N SER A 449 -7.47 -32.56 1.26
CA SER A 449 -7.22 -34.00 1.24
C SER A 449 -7.22 -34.53 -0.17
N PRO A 450 -6.28 -35.42 -0.53
CA PRO A 450 -6.27 -36.02 -1.85
C PRO A 450 -7.53 -36.87 -2.08
N GLY A 451 -8.00 -36.89 -3.33
CA GLY A 451 -8.94 -37.87 -3.82
C GLY A 451 -8.29 -39.24 -4.02
N VAL A 452 -9.10 -40.22 -4.44
CA VAL A 452 -8.71 -41.65 -4.53
C VAL A 452 -7.50 -41.91 -5.45
N PHE A 453 -7.16 -40.98 -6.36
CA PHE A 453 -6.11 -41.16 -7.38
C PHE A 453 -5.07 -40.04 -7.40
N SER A 454 -4.84 -39.32 -6.30
CA SER A 454 -3.82 -38.26 -6.33
C SER A 454 -2.42 -38.83 -6.48
N SER A 455 -1.63 -38.28 -7.40
CA SER A 455 -0.18 -38.44 -7.36
C SER A 455 0.38 -37.87 -6.04
N SER A 456 1.56 -38.28 -5.60
CA SER A 456 2.20 -37.70 -4.40
C SER A 456 2.61 -36.23 -4.58
N ASN A 457 2.53 -35.70 -5.80
CA ASN A 457 3.09 -34.41 -6.20
C ASN A 457 2.00 -33.44 -6.68
N TRP A 458 0.98 -33.21 -5.84
CA TRP A 458 -0.01 -32.16 -6.07
C TRP A 458 0.37 -30.89 -5.30
N THR A 459 -0.08 -29.74 -5.79
CA THR A 459 0.16 -28.43 -5.17
C THR A 459 -1.17 -27.70 -5.07
N VAL A 460 -1.41 -27.03 -3.94
CA VAL A 460 -2.49 -26.07 -3.81
C VAL A 460 -1.93 -24.67 -3.95
N LYS A 461 -2.55 -23.88 -4.80
CA LYS A 461 -2.30 -22.45 -4.97
C LYS A 461 -3.43 -21.67 -4.30
N PHE A 462 -3.06 -20.63 -3.57
CA PHE A 462 -3.97 -19.68 -2.94
C PHE A 462 -3.68 -18.30 -3.54
N ASP A 463 -4.65 -17.75 -4.26
CA ASP A 463 -4.58 -16.41 -4.87
C ASP A 463 -5.25 -15.38 -3.96
N GLN A 464 -6.37 -15.73 -3.33
CA GLN A 464 -7.03 -14.82 -2.38
C GLN A 464 -7.64 -15.58 -1.20
N THR A 465 -7.51 -15.05 0.01
CA THR A 465 -8.28 -15.49 1.17
C THR A 465 -8.66 -14.27 2.00
N ILE A 466 -9.94 -13.91 2.09
CA ILE A 466 -10.40 -12.71 2.80
C ILE A 466 -11.71 -12.98 3.55
N TRP A 467 -11.99 -12.18 4.57
CA TRP A 467 -13.32 -12.08 5.17
C TRP A 467 -14.00 -10.79 4.73
N THR A 468 -15.32 -10.82 4.66
CA THR A 468 -16.16 -9.63 4.48
C THR A 468 -17.18 -9.64 5.60
N ILE A 469 -17.13 -8.64 6.48
CA ILE A 469 -18.03 -8.50 7.63
C ILE A 469 -18.94 -7.31 7.37
N THR A 470 -20.25 -7.48 7.51
CA THR A 470 -21.20 -6.36 7.52
C THR A 470 -21.76 -6.19 8.92
N ARG A 471 -21.80 -4.95 9.42
CA ARG A 471 -22.37 -4.57 10.72
C ARG A 471 -23.58 -3.66 10.61
#